data_AF-A0A0Q5CJB3-F1
#
_entry.id   AF-A0A0Q5CJB3-F1
#
_cell.length_a   1.000
_cell.length_b   1.000
_cell.length_c   1.000
_cell.angle_alpha   90.00
_cell.angle_beta   90.00
_cell.angle_gamma   90.00
#
_symmetry.space_group_name_H-M   'P 1'
#
loop_
_entity.id
_entity.type
_entity.pdbx_description
1 polymer ?
#
loop_
_entity_poly.entity_id
_entity_poly.type
_entity_poly.pdbx_seq_one_letter_code
_entity_poly.pdbx_strand_id
1 'polypeptide(L)'
;MPNLVSGIFKVQPLLVTADVTLSQLATLMEQSPPRLESFTPGWGGPDDSLHFLGRTATEPAVTKPVIVRSFRDYPDTLLSRLYWYESDPRAKYYVDGDLTLEQRRALHACDVLIAPDGLGGWTVLVTTRTKATLNRFVLPALRSVFSSADGASLLQADTSRLALGNADFFLWLVYRSMGDPSLSEHVRVERVHQVNTQTAGTLHGAVFRYGIDPDRHDVNATLASNRAVLGPAKLLLRDDELGLTVDFELFEDGGFGIKTSETSYDDEALDADLRLNAVLDLAFHVTPTLRNFYESEEDWMAVKRDAFRAARWQRLIDGQQAELAD
;
A
#
# COMPACT_ATOMS: atom_id res chain seq x y z
N MET A 1 6.03 3.14 13.73
CA MET A 1 4.58 2.90 13.52
C MET A 1 4.23 3.34 12.10
N PRO A 2 3.31 2.69 11.39
CA PRO A 2 3.11 2.99 9.98
C PRO A 2 2.22 4.24 9.83
N ASN A 3 2.84 5.34 9.49
CA ASN A 3 2.22 6.62 9.15
C ASN A 3 3.06 7.29 8.06
N LEU A 4 2.58 8.40 7.51
CA LEU A 4 3.30 9.24 6.56
C LEU A 4 4.53 9.94 7.16
N VAL A 5 4.97 9.58 8.36
CA VAL A 5 6.24 10.06 8.95
C VAL A 5 7.28 8.95 8.98
N SER A 6 6.88 7.70 8.73
CA SER A 6 7.77 6.53 8.73
C SER A 6 8.62 6.46 7.46
N GLY A 7 9.87 6.00 7.58
CA GLY A 7 10.74 5.76 6.43
C GLY A 7 10.25 4.64 5.50
N ILE A 8 9.47 3.71 6.04
CA ILE A 8 8.74 2.68 5.29
C ILE A 8 7.34 2.58 5.87
N PHE A 9 6.33 2.65 5.01
CA PHE A 9 4.94 2.47 5.41
C PHE A 9 4.15 1.71 4.35
N LYS A 10 3.01 1.17 4.75
CA LYS A 10 2.15 0.35 3.90
C LYS A 10 0.74 0.92 3.90
N VAL A 11 0.12 0.94 2.74
CA VAL A 11 -1.19 1.50 2.48
C VAL A 11 -2.17 0.38 2.13
N GLN A 12 -3.32 0.38 2.82
CA GLN A 12 -4.48 -0.44 2.52
C GLN A 12 -5.54 0.44 1.84
N PRO A 13 -5.87 0.19 0.56
CA PRO A 13 -7.04 0.79 -0.04
C PRO A 13 -8.30 0.04 0.44
N LEU A 14 -9.35 0.81 0.68
CA LEU A 14 -10.69 0.36 1.03
C LEU A 14 -11.67 1.08 0.11
N LEU A 15 -12.83 0.48 -0.11
CA LEU A 15 -13.93 1.09 -0.84
C LEU A 15 -15.06 1.42 0.13
N VAL A 16 -15.63 2.63 -0.01
CA VAL A 16 -16.83 3.02 0.71
C VAL A 16 -17.87 3.58 -0.27
N THR A 17 -19.11 3.13 -0.16
CA THR A 17 -20.26 3.75 -0.83
C THR A 17 -21.01 4.58 0.20
N ALA A 18 -21.17 5.88 -0.04
CA ALA A 18 -21.89 6.79 0.85
C ALA A 18 -22.25 8.11 0.13
N ASP A 19 -23.43 8.66 0.40
CA ASP A 19 -23.88 9.97 -0.09
C ASP A 19 -23.52 11.07 0.92
N VAL A 20 -22.26 11.51 0.87
CA VAL A 20 -21.66 12.44 1.83
C VAL A 20 -20.69 13.39 1.14
N THR A 21 -20.30 14.48 1.77
CA THR A 21 -19.24 15.37 1.26
C THR A 21 -17.98 15.26 2.10
N LEU A 22 -16.81 15.57 1.51
CA LEU A 22 -15.55 15.65 2.26
C LEU A 22 -15.64 16.60 3.46
N SER A 23 -16.34 17.72 3.33
CA SER A 23 -16.53 18.69 4.42
C SER A 23 -17.39 18.14 5.57
N GLN A 24 -18.42 17.35 5.26
CA GLN A 24 -19.21 16.67 6.31
C GLN A 24 -18.34 15.63 7.04
N LEU A 25 -17.57 14.83 6.30
CA LEU A 25 -16.65 13.85 6.89
C LEU A 25 -15.60 14.53 7.78
N ALA A 26 -14.99 15.62 7.31
CA ALA A 26 -14.02 16.40 8.09
C ALA A 26 -14.62 16.93 9.39
N THR A 27 -15.85 17.47 9.33
CA THR A 27 -16.57 17.99 10.49
C THR A 27 -16.87 16.90 11.52
N LEU A 28 -17.32 15.71 11.08
CA LEU A 28 -17.60 14.59 11.96
C LEU A 28 -16.35 14.00 12.60
N MET A 29 -15.25 13.94 11.84
CA MET A 29 -13.94 13.56 12.39
C MET A 29 -13.47 14.55 13.45
N GLU A 30 -13.57 15.86 13.20
CA GLU A 30 -13.21 16.91 14.16
C GLU A 30 -14.01 16.82 15.48
N GLN A 31 -15.28 16.40 15.41
CA GLN A 31 -16.15 16.22 16.58
C GLN A 31 -15.78 15.01 17.45
N SER A 32 -14.89 14.13 16.98
CA SER A 32 -14.51 12.89 17.66
C SER A 32 -13.00 12.86 17.95
N PRO A 33 -12.45 13.79 18.75
CA PRO A 33 -11.03 13.82 19.07
C PRO A 33 -10.65 12.65 20.00
N PRO A 34 -9.41 12.13 19.89
CA PRO A 34 -8.90 11.09 20.78
C PRO A 34 -8.75 11.61 22.21
N ARG A 35 -8.91 10.73 23.21
CA ARG A 35 -8.83 11.09 24.64
C ARG A 35 -7.95 10.13 25.42
N LEU A 36 -6.91 10.65 26.08
CA LEU A 36 -5.97 9.86 26.88
C LEU A 36 -6.64 9.30 28.14
N GLU A 37 -7.36 10.14 28.90
CA GLU A 37 -7.99 9.77 30.17
C GLU A 37 -8.95 8.57 30.05
N SER A 38 -9.73 8.51 28.96
CA SER A 38 -10.69 7.44 28.70
C SER A 38 -10.17 6.38 27.71
N PHE A 39 -8.94 6.54 27.21
CA PHE A 39 -8.35 5.74 26.14
C PHE A 39 -9.25 5.61 24.90
N THR A 40 -10.04 6.65 24.61
CA THR A 40 -10.99 6.66 23.50
C THR A 40 -10.23 6.96 22.20
N PRO A 41 -10.29 6.08 21.19
CA PRO A 41 -9.76 6.39 19.86
C PRO A 41 -10.47 7.60 19.24
N GLY A 42 -9.79 8.32 18.37
CA GLY A 42 -10.38 9.48 17.72
C GLY A 42 -9.50 10.07 16.63
N TRP A 43 -10.00 11.12 16.00
CA TRP A 43 -9.41 11.72 14.81
C TRP A 43 -8.67 13.01 15.14
N GLY A 44 -7.64 13.28 14.34
CA GLY A 44 -7.00 14.58 14.26
C GLY A 44 -6.47 14.82 12.85
N GLY A 45 -5.66 15.87 12.70
CA GLY A 45 -4.99 16.21 11.46
C GLY A 45 -3.67 15.47 11.26
N PRO A 46 -3.14 15.52 10.03
CA PRO A 46 -1.76 15.14 9.73
C PRO A 46 -0.81 16.16 10.37
N ASP A 47 -0.18 15.81 11.48
CA ASP A 47 0.88 16.63 12.06
C ASP A 47 2.19 15.84 11.98
N ASP A 48 3.18 16.37 11.27
CA ASP A 48 4.46 15.71 11.06
C ASP A 48 5.46 15.98 12.20
N SER A 49 5.11 16.86 13.16
CA SER A 49 5.93 17.13 14.34
C SER A 49 5.95 16.00 15.38
N LEU A 50 5.26 14.89 15.12
CA LEU A 50 4.97 13.85 16.11
C LEU A 50 6.15 12.91 16.38
N HIS A 51 7.12 13.39 17.15
CA HIS A 51 8.14 12.55 17.79
C HIS A 51 7.58 11.64 18.91
N PHE A 52 6.27 11.63 19.13
CA PHE A 52 5.61 11.05 20.29
C PHE A 52 4.90 9.72 20.04
N LEU A 53 4.72 9.29 18.79
CA LEU A 53 4.08 8.01 18.50
C LEU A 53 4.90 6.83 19.07
N GLY A 54 4.20 5.87 19.66
CA GLY A 54 4.79 4.76 20.39
C GLY A 54 5.27 5.10 21.81
N ARG A 55 5.14 6.35 22.27
CA ARG A 55 5.43 6.74 23.66
C ARG A 55 4.20 6.58 24.55
N THR A 56 4.43 6.30 25.83
CA THR A 56 3.38 6.17 26.84
C THR A 56 2.96 7.52 27.42
N ALA A 57 1.78 7.58 28.04
CA ALA A 57 1.24 8.78 28.69
C ALA A 57 1.34 10.07 27.85
N THR A 58 1.20 9.94 26.53
CA THR A 58 1.33 11.07 25.60
C THR A 58 -0.03 11.43 25.02
N GLU A 59 -0.34 12.72 25.05
CA GLU A 59 -1.50 13.25 24.33
C GLU A 59 -1.22 13.35 22.81
N PRO A 60 -2.19 13.02 21.97
CA PRO A 60 -2.12 13.22 20.52
C PRO A 60 -2.20 14.70 20.19
N ALA A 61 -1.61 15.09 19.05
CA ALA A 61 -1.82 16.43 18.53
C ALA A 61 -3.29 16.62 18.15
N VAL A 62 -3.92 17.63 18.74
CA VAL A 62 -5.31 18.00 18.45
C VAL A 62 -5.32 18.99 17.29
N THR A 63 -4.84 18.53 16.13
CA THR A 63 -4.99 19.26 14.86
C THR A 63 -6.27 18.82 14.16
N LYS A 64 -6.76 19.62 13.21
CA LYS A 64 -8.00 19.32 12.47
C LYS A 64 -7.70 18.52 11.20
N PRO A 65 -8.60 17.62 10.77
CA PRO A 65 -8.56 17.04 9.42
C PRO A 65 -8.46 18.14 8.36
N VAL A 66 -7.71 17.88 7.28
CA VAL A 66 -7.43 18.86 6.22
C VAL A 66 -7.93 18.34 4.89
N ILE A 67 -8.58 19.20 4.10
CA ILE A 67 -8.90 18.88 2.70
C ILE A 67 -7.79 19.46 1.83
N VAL A 68 -7.01 18.57 1.21
CA VAL A 68 -6.01 18.91 0.20
C VAL A 68 -6.74 19.05 -1.13
N ARG A 69 -6.65 20.24 -1.74
CA ARG A 69 -7.35 20.55 -2.98
C ARG A 69 -6.46 20.33 -4.19
N SER A 70 -6.99 19.63 -5.18
CA SER A 70 -6.52 19.60 -6.58
C SER A 70 -4.99 19.54 -6.77
N PHE A 71 -4.34 18.49 -6.24
CA PHE A 71 -2.93 18.20 -6.55
C PHE A 71 -2.86 17.43 -7.88
N ARG A 72 -2.16 17.96 -8.90
CA ARG A 72 -1.92 17.29 -10.21
C ARG A 72 -3.20 16.68 -10.84
N ASP A 73 -4.30 17.43 -10.84
CA ASP A 73 -5.63 17.03 -11.32
C ASP A 73 -6.29 15.85 -10.56
N TYR A 74 -5.70 15.41 -9.45
CA TYR A 74 -6.30 14.39 -8.59
C TYR A 74 -7.53 14.92 -7.87
N PRO A 75 -8.45 14.02 -7.50
CA PRO A 75 -9.61 14.41 -6.71
C PRO A 75 -9.20 15.07 -5.40
N ASP A 76 -9.99 16.06 -4.97
CA ASP A 76 -9.87 16.64 -3.64
C ASP A 76 -9.87 15.51 -2.59
N THR A 77 -8.93 15.60 -1.65
CA THR A 77 -8.65 14.51 -0.72
C THR A 77 -8.72 15.02 0.71
N LEU A 78 -9.54 14.37 1.54
CA LEU A 78 -9.53 14.58 2.99
C LEU A 78 -8.39 13.75 3.60
N LEU A 79 -7.46 14.44 4.24
CA LEU A 79 -6.35 13.86 5.00
C LEU A 79 -6.63 14.00 6.51
N SER A 80 -6.62 12.87 7.21
CA SER A 80 -6.80 12.80 8.66
C SER A 80 -5.91 11.72 9.28
N ARG A 81 -5.79 11.76 10.60
CA ARG A 81 -5.04 10.76 11.38
C ARG A 81 -5.95 10.16 12.44
N LEU A 82 -6.05 8.84 12.44
CA LEU A 82 -6.73 8.09 13.51
C LEU A 82 -5.72 7.77 14.61
N TYR A 83 -6.04 8.13 15.85
CA TYR A 83 -5.26 7.84 17.03
C TYR A 83 -5.95 6.82 17.93
N TRP A 84 -5.18 5.97 18.59
CA TRP A 84 -5.66 5.04 19.61
C TRP A 84 -4.57 4.70 20.63
N TYR A 85 -4.93 4.00 21.70
CA TYR A 85 -4.00 3.65 22.78
C TYR A 85 -3.95 2.13 22.98
N GLU A 86 -2.76 1.56 22.94
CA GLU A 86 -2.54 0.13 23.20
C GLU A 86 -1.60 -0.08 24.38
N SER A 87 -1.78 -1.18 25.10
CA SER A 87 -0.86 -1.53 26.19
C SER A 87 0.56 -1.72 25.63
N ASP A 88 1.54 -1.02 26.20
CA ASP A 88 2.95 -1.23 25.87
C ASP A 88 3.51 -2.33 26.77
N PRO A 89 3.88 -3.51 26.21
CA PRO A 89 4.46 -4.60 26.99
C PRO A 89 5.81 -4.23 27.61
N ARG A 90 6.46 -3.16 27.13
CA ARG A 90 7.73 -2.65 27.65
C ARG A 90 7.54 -1.67 28.81
N ALA A 91 6.33 -1.14 29.04
CA ALA A 91 6.05 -0.16 30.08
C ALA A 91 6.59 -0.61 31.46
N LYS A 92 6.43 -1.91 31.78
CA LYS A 92 6.90 -2.53 33.03
C LYS A 92 8.41 -2.46 33.28
N TYR A 93 9.22 -2.13 32.26
CA TYR A 93 10.68 -2.06 32.39
C TYR A 93 11.20 -0.63 32.56
N TYR A 94 10.36 0.40 32.37
CA TYR A 94 10.82 1.80 32.37
C TYR A 94 10.73 2.49 33.74
N VAL A 95 10.01 1.90 34.71
CA VAL A 95 9.80 2.53 36.03
C VAL A 95 9.73 1.45 37.11
N ASP A 96 10.54 1.59 38.15
CA ASP A 96 10.38 0.86 39.41
C ASP A 96 9.16 1.41 40.17
N GLY A 97 7.99 0.76 40.05
CA GLY A 97 6.78 1.14 40.79
C GLY A 97 5.45 0.79 40.11
N ASP A 98 4.34 1.10 40.80
CA ASP A 98 2.97 0.95 40.28
C ASP A 98 2.68 2.04 39.23
N LEU A 99 2.88 1.69 37.95
CA LEU A 99 2.54 2.56 36.82
C LEU A 99 1.04 2.86 36.78
N THR A 100 0.68 4.12 36.50
CA THR A 100 -0.70 4.51 36.16
C THR A 100 -1.16 3.83 34.87
N LEU A 101 -2.46 3.79 34.60
CA LEU A 101 -2.98 3.16 33.38
C LEU A 101 -2.48 3.87 32.11
N GLU A 102 -2.33 5.19 32.16
CA GLU A 102 -1.82 6.03 31.07
C GLU A 102 -0.36 5.70 30.77
N GLN A 103 0.45 5.49 31.81
CA GLN A 103 1.87 5.13 31.67
C GLN A 103 2.08 3.71 31.12
N ARG A 104 1.04 2.86 31.14
CA ARG A 104 1.07 1.51 30.56
C ARG A 104 0.63 1.46 29.11
N ARG A 105 0.17 2.57 28.52
CA ARG A 105 -0.39 2.59 27.17
C ARG A 105 0.37 3.54 26.25
N ALA A 106 0.79 3.02 25.11
CA ALA A 106 1.43 3.81 24.07
C ALA A 106 0.38 4.42 23.13
N LEU A 107 0.65 5.65 22.68
CA LEU A 107 -0.12 6.33 21.65
C LEU A 107 0.25 5.78 20.27
N HIS A 108 -0.78 5.35 19.54
CA HIS A 108 -0.67 4.71 18.24
C HIS A 108 -1.47 5.53 17.22
N ALA A 109 -1.05 5.53 15.95
CA ALA A 109 -1.77 6.23 14.89
C ALA A 109 -1.57 5.62 13.50
N CYS A 110 -2.50 5.93 12.59
CA CYS A 110 -2.35 5.76 11.15
C CYS A 110 -3.02 6.92 10.42
N ASP A 111 -2.48 7.27 9.26
CA ASP A 111 -3.08 8.26 8.37
C ASP A 111 -4.16 7.63 7.50
N VAL A 112 -5.17 8.44 7.20
CA VAL A 112 -6.32 8.09 6.39
C VAL A 112 -6.53 9.19 5.36
N LEU A 113 -6.54 8.81 4.10
CA LEU A 113 -6.86 9.67 2.97
C LEU A 113 -8.20 9.21 2.38
N ILE A 114 -9.11 10.14 2.13
CA ILE A 114 -10.43 9.86 1.55
C ILE A 114 -10.62 10.75 0.33
N ALA A 115 -10.84 10.14 -0.82
CA ALA A 115 -11.10 10.84 -2.07
C ALA A 115 -12.29 10.20 -2.81
N PRO A 116 -13.08 10.97 -3.57
CA PRO A 116 -14.11 10.41 -4.43
C PRO A 116 -13.52 9.45 -5.47
N ASP A 117 -14.21 8.34 -5.74
CA ASP A 117 -13.74 7.32 -6.70
C ASP A 117 -14.20 7.56 -8.15
N GLY A 118 -14.96 8.63 -8.40
CA GLY A 118 -15.54 8.97 -9.70
C GLY A 118 -16.75 8.11 -10.13
N LEU A 119 -17.12 7.10 -9.35
CA LEU A 119 -18.18 6.13 -9.63
C LEU A 119 -19.29 6.12 -8.56
N GLY A 120 -19.41 7.22 -7.81
CA GLY A 120 -20.40 7.37 -6.74
C GLY A 120 -20.00 6.74 -5.39
N GLY A 121 -18.72 6.42 -5.21
CA GLY A 121 -18.14 5.98 -3.96
C GLY A 121 -16.87 6.75 -3.57
N TRP A 122 -16.14 6.18 -2.63
CA TRP A 122 -14.94 6.75 -2.03
C TRP A 122 -13.82 5.73 -2.04
N THR A 123 -12.65 6.16 -2.49
CA THR A 123 -11.39 5.46 -2.24
C THR A 123 -10.84 5.94 -0.90
N VAL A 124 -10.65 5.01 0.03
CA VAL A 124 -10.05 5.30 1.34
C VAL A 124 -8.70 4.61 1.43
N LEU A 125 -7.63 5.38 1.60
CA LEU A 125 -6.26 4.89 1.75
C LEU A 125 -5.83 4.99 3.21
N VAL A 126 -5.50 3.86 3.82
CA VAL A 126 -5.09 3.82 5.24
C VAL A 126 -3.64 3.38 5.32
N THR A 127 -2.78 4.11 6.04
CA THR A 127 -1.34 3.76 6.18
C THR A 127 -1.09 2.57 7.13
N THR A 128 -1.95 1.55 7.14
CA THR A 128 -1.67 0.27 7.78
C THR A 128 -2.33 -0.87 7.00
N ARG A 129 -1.62 -2.00 6.89
CA ARG A 129 -2.15 -3.27 6.34
C ARG A 129 -2.29 -4.36 7.40
N THR A 130 -2.05 -4.03 8.67
CA THR A 130 -2.11 -5.00 9.76
C THR A 130 -3.57 -5.33 10.07
N LYS A 131 -4.03 -6.55 9.74
CA LYS A 131 -5.41 -7.00 9.95
C LYS A 131 -5.93 -6.74 11.37
N ALA A 132 -5.10 -6.99 12.39
CA ALA A 132 -5.48 -6.73 13.79
C ALA A 132 -5.77 -5.23 14.03
N THR A 133 -4.92 -4.33 13.53
CA THR A 133 -5.10 -2.88 13.64
C THR A 133 -6.32 -2.42 12.84
N LEU A 134 -6.48 -2.91 11.60
CA LEU A 134 -7.61 -2.60 10.74
C LEU A 134 -8.94 -2.97 11.41
N ASN A 135 -9.08 -4.22 11.84
CA ASN A 135 -10.33 -4.73 12.42
C ASN A 135 -10.65 -4.12 13.78
N ARG A 136 -9.63 -3.85 14.60
CA ARG A 136 -9.84 -3.36 15.96
C ARG A 136 -10.08 -1.86 16.04
N PHE A 137 -9.45 -1.06 15.19
CA PHE A 137 -9.45 0.40 15.32
C PHE A 137 -9.95 1.11 14.05
N VAL A 138 -9.36 0.79 12.89
CA VAL A 138 -9.59 1.57 11.66
C VAL A 138 -11.00 1.37 11.11
N LEU A 139 -11.41 0.12 10.85
CA LEU A 139 -12.70 -0.17 10.24
C LEU A 139 -13.87 0.27 11.13
N PRO A 140 -13.85 0.05 12.46
CA PRO A 140 -14.89 0.60 13.35
C PRO A 140 -14.96 2.13 13.32
N ALA A 141 -13.81 2.82 13.35
CA ALA A 141 -13.78 4.28 13.33
C ALA A 141 -14.31 4.84 12.01
N LEU A 142 -13.89 4.28 10.87
CA LEU A 142 -14.40 4.67 9.55
C LEU A 142 -15.89 4.40 9.43
N ARG A 143 -16.36 3.22 9.83
CA ARG A 143 -17.80 2.89 9.83
C ARG A 143 -18.59 3.89 10.66
N SER A 144 -18.10 4.28 11.83
CA SER A 144 -18.76 5.26 12.69
C SER A 144 -18.88 6.64 12.02
N VAL A 145 -17.82 7.11 11.35
CA VAL A 145 -17.84 8.43 10.68
C VAL A 145 -18.77 8.41 9.48
N PHE A 146 -18.64 7.42 8.61
CA PHE A 146 -19.49 7.30 7.42
C PHE A 146 -20.95 7.06 7.77
N SER A 147 -21.26 6.20 8.74
CA SER A 147 -22.65 5.93 9.15
C SER A 147 -23.32 7.10 9.86
N SER A 148 -22.54 7.95 10.55
CA SER A 148 -23.06 9.19 11.14
C SER A 148 -23.43 10.24 10.09
N ALA A 149 -22.75 10.24 8.95
CA ALA A 149 -23.03 11.13 7.83
C ALA A 149 -24.16 10.58 6.94
N ASP A 150 -24.11 9.29 6.64
CA ASP A 150 -25.05 8.56 5.80
C ASP A 150 -25.29 7.15 6.38
N GLY A 151 -26.49 6.94 6.93
CA GLY A 151 -26.88 5.67 7.54
C GLY A 151 -26.95 4.49 6.57
N ALA A 152 -26.97 4.73 5.26
CA ALA A 152 -26.91 3.71 4.22
C ALA A 152 -25.48 3.36 3.77
N SER A 153 -24.47 4.00 4.36
CA SER A 153 -23.08 3.80 3.95
C SER A 153 -22.61 2.35 4.10
N LEU A 154 -21.82 1.90 3.12
CA LEU A 154 -21.26 0.56 3.07
C LEU A 154 -19.73 0.63 2.95
N LEU A 155 -19.02 0.12 3.95
CA LEU A 155 -17.57 -0.02 3.91
C LEU A 155 -17.17 -1.45 3.53
N GLN A 156 -16.39 -1.58 2.46
CA GLN A 156 -15.85 -2.84 1.95
C GLN A 156 -14.33 -2.89 2.17
N ALA A 157 -13.89 -3.76 3.08
CA ALA A 157 -12.48 -3.86 3.46
C ALA A 157 -11.65 -4.76 2.53
N ASP A 158 -12.30 -5.71 1.86
CA ASP A 158 -11.67 -6.68 0.98
C ASP A 158 -11.83 -6.32 -0.51
N THR A 159 -12.29 -5.11 -0.80
CA THR A 159 -12.53 -4.61 -2.16
C THR A 159 -11.91 -3.23 -2.31
N SER A 160 -11.30 -2.99 -3.45
CA SER A 160 -10.55 -1.77 -3.75
C SER A 160 -10.68 -1.44 -5.22
N ARG A 161 -10.82 -0.15 -5.53
CA ARG A 161 -10.75 0.36 -6.91
C ARG A 161 -9.35 0.31 -7.49
N LEU A 162 -8.34 0.08 -6.65
CA LEU A 162 -6.95 -0.09 -7.06
C LEU A 162 -6.59 -1.56 -7.29
N ALA A 163 -7.50 -2.49 -7.01
CA ALA A 163 -7.23 -3.92 -7.18
C ALA A 163 -6.80 -4.23 -8.62
N LEU A 164 -5.79 -5.10 -8.74
CA LEU A 164 -5.16 -5.48 -10.00
C LEU A 164 -5.90 -6.63 -10.69
N GLY A 165 -6.97 -7.13 -10.06
CA GLY A 165 -7.87 -8.14 -10.61
C GLY A 165 -7.37 -9.57 -10.47
N ASN A 166 -6.10 -9.87 -10.76
CA ASN A 166 -5.57 -11.23 -10.65
C ASN A 166 -4.06 -11.29 -10.32
N ALA A 167 -3.61 -12.44 -9.83
CA ALA A 167 -2.19 -12.72 -9.59
C ALA A 167 -1.35 -12.90 -10.88
N ASP A 168 -1.99 -13.07 -12.04
CA ASP A 168 -1.30 -13.16 -13.34
C ASP A 168 -0.66 -11.81 -13.72
N PHE A 169 -1.20 -10.70 -13.21
CA PHE A 169 -0.60 -9.36 -13.29
C PHE A 169 0.87 -9.35 -12.84
N PHE A 170 1.22 -10.08 -11.77
CA PHE A 170 2.61 -10.13 -11.30
C PHE A 170 3.50 -10.94 -12.25
N LEU A 171 2.98 -11.99 -12.89
CA LEU A 171 3.72 -12.71 -13.93
C LEU A 171 3.97 -11.82 -15.14
N TRP A 172 2.96 -11.06 -15.54
CA TRP A 172 3.05 -10.08 -16.60
C TRP A 172 4.13 -9.03 -16.30
N LEU A 173 4.19 -8.49 -15.08
CA LEU A 173 5.25 -7.57 -14.67
C LEU A 173 6.65 -8.20 -14.80
N VAL A 174 6.81 -9.47 -14.41
CA VAL A 174 8.08 -10.18 -14.61
C VAL A 174 8.42 -10.28 -16.09
N TYR A 175 7.45 -10.65 -16.92
CA TYR A 175 7.61 -10.72 -18.38
C TYR A 175 8.08 -9.39 -18.97
N ARG A 176 7.44 -8.27 -18.63
CA ARG A 176 7.83 -6.92 -19.07
C ARG A 176 9.25 -6.59 -18.62
N SER A 177 9.58 -6.84 -17.35
CA SER A 177 10.92 -6.53 -16.80
C SER A 177 12.08 -7.30 -17.47
N MET A 178 11.81 -8.47 -18.06
CA MET A 178 12.82 -9.27 -18.77
C MET A 178 12.93 -8.95 -20.26
N GLY A 179 11.95 -8.23 -20.82
CA GLY A 179 11.85 -7.94 -22.24
C GLY A 179 11.84 -6.43 -22.48
N ASP A 180 10.63 -5.88 -22.61
CA ASP A 180 10.40 -4.45 -22.73
C ASP A 180 9.86 -3.87 -21.41
N PRO A 181 10.69 -3.16 -20.64
CA PRO A 181 10.32 -2.63 -19.32
C PRO A 181 9.34 -1.45 -19.39
N SER A 182 9.09 -0.89 -20.58
CA SER A 182 8.16 0.24 -20.75
C SER A 182 6.73 -0.23 -20.50
N LEU A 183 5.97 0.48 -19.67
CA LEU A 183 4.56 0.18 -19.37
C LEU A 183 3.60 1.28 -19.85
N SER A 184 4.13 2.39 -20.33
CA SER A 184 3.43 3.40 -21.12
C SER A 184 4.49 4.25 -21.85
N GLU A 185 4.09 5.39 -22.44
CA GLU A 185 5.05 6.37 -22.96
C GLU A 185 5.94 6.97 -21.87
N HIS A 186 5.46 7.01 -20.62
CA HIS A 186 6.11 7.71 -19.51
C HIS A 186 6.52 6.79 -18.35
N VAL A 187 5.88 5.63 -18.23
CA VAL A 187 6.09 4.70 -17.12
C VAL A 187 7.00 3.56 -17.54
N ARG A 188 8.05 3.27 -16.77
CA ARG A 188 8.95 2.15 -16.99
C ARG A 188 9.34 1.43 -15.70
N VAL A 189 9.49 0.10 -15.78
CA VAL A 189 10.02 -0.72 -14.69
C VAL A 189 11.54 -0.73 -14.77
N GLU A 190 12.18 -0.02 -13.84
CA GLU A 190 13.64 -0.02 -13.73
C GLU A 190 14.16 -1.36 -13.20
N ARG A 191 13.44 -1.90 -12.21
CA ARG A 191 13.87 -3.11 -11.51
C ARG A 191 12.72 -3.80 -10.81
N VAL A 192 12.71 -5.13 -10.87
CA VAL A 192 11.89 -5.97 -9.98
C VAL A 192 12.78 -6.52 -8.88
N HIS A 193 12.80 -5.88 -7.71
CA HIS A 193 13.67 -6.27 -6.60
C HIS A 193 13.30 -7.62 -6.00
N GLN A 194 12.00 -7.86 -5.87
CA GLN A 194 11.47 -9.02 -5.17
C GLN A 194 10.11 -9.41 -5.74
N VAL A 195 9.87 -10.72 -5.87
CA VAL A 195 8.51 -11.24 -6.06
C VAL A 195 8.31 -12.38 -5.06
N ASN A 196 7.23 -12.29 -4.30
CA ASN A 196 6.82 -13.37 -3.42
C ASN A 196 6.07 -14.42 -4.24
N THR A 197 6.24 -15.67 -3.87
CA THR A 197 5.52 -16.77 -4.50
C THR A 197 4.83 -17.62 -3.45
N GLN A 198 3.65 -18.11 -3.79
CA GLN A 198 2.93 -19.11 -3.01
C GLN A 198 2.61 -20.28 -3.93
N THR A 199 3.01 -21.48 -3.52
CA THR A 199 2.69 -22.70 -4.26
C THR A 199 1.51 -23.38 -3.58
N ALA A 200 0.45 -23.65 -4.34
CA ALA A 200 -0.73 -24.34 -3.83
C ALA A 200 -0.35 -25.70 -3.21
N GLY A 201 -0.74 -25.92 -1.96
CA GLY A 201 -0.47 -27.17 -1.22
C GLY A 201 0.82 -27.20 -0.39
N THR A 202 1.62 -26.13 -0.39
CA THR A 202 2.81 -26.02 0.48
C THR A 202 2.72 -24.78 1.37
N LEU A 203 3.07 -24.92 2.66
CA LEU A 203 3.18 -23.80 3.60
C LEU A 203 4.42 -22.91 3.35
N HIS A 204 5.29 -23.30 2.41
CA HIS A 204 6.53 -22.60 2.09
C HIS A 204 6.36 -21.83 0.79
N GLY A 205 6.17 -20.52 0.89
CA GLY A 205 6.36 -19.61 -0.24
C GLY A 205 7.85 -19.38 -0.48
N ALA A 206 8.25 -19.22 -1.74
CA ALA A 206 9.59 -18.74 -2.05
C ALA A 206 9.58 -17.21 -2.17
N VAL A 207 10.74 -16.60 -1.91
CA VAL A 207 10.92 -15.17 -2.11
C VAL A 207 12.15 -15.01 -2.99
N PHE A 208 11.96 -14.54 -4.21
CA PHE A 208 13.07 -14.18 -5.08
C PHE A 208 13.59 -12.83 -4.61
N ARG A 209 14.74 -12.82 -3.92
CA ARG A 209 15.41 -11.59 -3.48
C ARG A 209 16.57 -11.27 -4.44
N TYR A 210 16.83 -9.99 -4.63
CA TYR A 210 17.93 -9.43 -5.44
C TYR A 210 17.73 -9.45 -6.96
N GLY A 211 16.49 -9.27 -7.41
CA GLY A 211 16.20 -9.32 -8.84
C GLY A 211 15.64 -10.66 -9.29
N ILE A 212 14.98 -10.63 -10.44
CA ILE A 212 14.55 -11.85 -11.13
C ILE A 212 15.61 -12.17 -12.18
N ASP A 213 16.57 -13.00 -11.78
CA ASP A 213 17.58 -13.50 -12.69
C ASP A 213 16.98 -14.62 -13.55
N PRO A 214 16.88 -14.41 -14.88
CA PRO A 214 16.25 -15.36 -15.79
C PRO A 214 17.10 -16.61 -16.07
N ASP A 215 18.31 -16.70 -15.52
CA ASP A 215 19.21 -17.83 -15.66
C ASP A 215 19.19 -18.74 -14.41
N ARG A 216 18.59 -18.26 -13.32
CA ARG A 216 18.38 -19.05 -12.10
C ARG A 216 17.36 -20.17 -12.31
N HIS A 217 17.78 -21.40 -12.02
CA HIS A 217 16.92 -22.58 -12.15
C HIS A 217 15.66 -22.50 -11.27
N ASP A 218 15.75 -22.01 -10.04
CA ASP A 218 14.60 -21.88 -9.13
C ASP A 218 13.56 -20.84 -9.61
N VAL A 219 14.05 -19.77 -10.24
CA VAL A 219 13.22 -18.73 -10.87
C VAL A 219 12.49 -19.32 -12.08
N ASN A 220 13.21 -19.95 -13.01
CA ASN A 220 12.62 -20.54 -14.22
C ASN A 220 11.59 -21.63 -13.87
N ALA A 221 11.86 -22.49 -12.88
CA ALA A 221 10.93 -23.51 -12.43
C ALA A 221 9.61 -22.92 -11.90
N THR A 222 9.71 -21.81 -11.18
CA THR A 222 8.54 -21.14 -10.61
C THR A 222 7.73 -20.39 -11.66
N LEU A 223 8.39 -19.69 -12.58
CA LEU A 223 7.73 -18.99 -13.68
C LEU A 223 7.10 -19.96 -14.69
N ALA A 224 7.69 -21.14 -14.91
CA ALA A 224 7.10 -22.18 -15.76
C ALA A 224 5.87 -22.85 -15.13
N SER A 225 5.76 -22.85 -13.80
CA SER A 225 4.70 -23.56 -13.07
C SER A 225 3.36 -22.82 -13.07
N ASN A 226 2.30 -23.49 -13.51
CA ASN A 226 0.91 -22.99 -13.39
C ASN A 226 0.35 -23.06 -11.96
N ARG A 227 1.09 -23.63 -11.01
CA ARG A 227 0.66 -23.77 -9.60
C ARG A 227 1.22 -22.68 -8.68
N ALA A 228 2.18 -21.91 -9.18
CA ALA A 228 2.76 -20.80 -8.44
C ALA A 228 1.91 -19.54 -8.64
N VAL A 229 1.45 -18.97 -7.53
CA VAL A 229 0.83 -17.65 -7.48
C VAL A 229 1.95 -16.65 -7.17
N LEU A 230 2.12 -15.65 -8.02
CA LEU A 230 3.11 -14.58 -7.83
C LEU A 230 2.45 -13.38 -7.14
N GLY A 231 3.23 -12.66 -6.35
CA GLY A 231 2.79 -11.46 -5.63
C GLY A 231 2.80 -11.61 -4.10
N PRO A 232 2.90 -10.51 -3.34
CA PRO A 232 3.21 -9.14 -3.79
C PRO A 232 4.61 -9.01 -4.41
N ALA A 233 4.86 -7.91 -5.11
CA ALA A 233 6.13 -7.62 -5.78
C ALA A 233 6.73 -6.28 -5.32
N LYS A 234 8.06 -6.21 -5.15
CA LYS A 234 8.80 -4.97 -4.92
C LYS A 234 9.46 -4.51 -6.21
N LEU A 235 9.23 -3.26 -6.56
CA LEU A 235 9.54 -2.68 -7.85
C LEU A 235 10.18 -1.31 -7.65
N LEU A 236 11.15 -0.99 -8.49
CA LEU A 236 11.58 0.37 -8.76
C LEU A 236 10.96 0.78 -10.09
N LEU A 237 10.15 1.82 -10.06
CA LEU A 237 9.46 2.38 -11.23
C LEU A 237 9.89 3.82 -11.43
N ARG A 238 10.01 4.21 -12.70
CA ARG A 238 10.19 5.60 -13.10
C ARG A 238 9.00 6.05 -13.94
N ASP A 239 8.52 7.24 -13.63
CA ASP A 239 7.44 7.93 -14.33
C ASP A 239 7.95 9.32 -14.76
N ASP A 240 8.23 9.45 -16.06
CA ASP A 240 8.79 10.68 -16.63
C ASP A 240 7.76 11.83 -16.70
N GLU A 241 6.46 11.54 -16.70
CA GLU A 241 5.41 12.57 -16.66
C GLU A 241 5.34 13.21 -15.28
N LEU A 242 5.44 12.39 -14.23
CA LEU A 242 5.44 12.87 -12.86
C LEU A 242 6.82 13.41 -12.42
N GLY A 243 7.88 13.02 -13.12
CA GLY A 243 9.25 13.17 -12.65
C GLY A 243 9.50 12.35 -11.38
N LEU A 244 8.87 11.17 -11.27
CA LEU A 244 8.87 10.34 -10.07
C LEU A 244 9.73 9.09 -10.28
N THR A 245 10.62 8.81 -9.34
CA THR A 245 11.20 7.48 -9.16
C THR A 245 10.71 6.91 -7.83
N VAL A 246 10.14 5.70 -7.83
CA VAL A 246 9.50 5.11 -6.66
C VAL A 246 9.90 3.64 -6.44
N ASP A 247 10.50 3.36 -5.28
CA ASP A 247 10.66 2.00 -4.74
C ASP A 247 9.44 1.64 -3.87
N PHE A 248 8.65 0.68 -4.35
CA PHE A 248 7.44 0.26 -3.67
C PHE A 248 7.16 -1.24 -3.77
N GLU A 249 6.46 -1.77 -2.76
CA GLU A 249 5.87 -3.10 -2.73
C GLU A 249 4.41 -3.03 -3.15
N LEU A 250 4.01 -3.64 -4.26
CA LEU A 250 2.64 -3.70 -4.77
C LEU A 250 1.94 -5.00 -4.40
N PHE A 251 0.71 -4.91 -3.92
CA PHE A 251 -0.16 -6.01 -3.51
C PHE A 251 -1.32 -6.20 -4.50
N GLU A 252 -1.88 -7.42 -4.55
CA GLU A 252 -2.96 -7.79 -5.47
C GLU A 252 -4.23 -6.94 -5.31
N ASP A 253 -4.54 -6.53 -4.09
CA ASP A 253 -5.67 -5.65 -3.75
C ASP A 253 -5.43 -4.17 -4.13
N GLY A 254 -4.32 -3.87 -4.81
CA GLY A 254 -3.91 -2.52 -5.16
C GLY A 254 -3.31 -1.74 -4.01
N GLY A 255 -3.16 -2.36 -2.83
CA GLY A 255 -2.38 -1.74 -1.79
C GLY A 255 -0.91 -1.74 -2.12
N PHE A 256 -0.17 -0.87 -1.45
CA PHE A 256 1.24 -0.69 -1.72
C PHE A 256 2.02 -0.33 -0.46
N GLY A 257 3.33 -0.52 -0.46
CA GLY A 257 4.22 -0.02 0.57
C GLY A 257 5.34 0.79 -0.03
N ILE A 258 5.63 1.97 0.50
CA ILE A 258 6.62 2.89 -0.05
C ILE A 258 7.89 2.84 0.78
N LYS A 259 9.05 2.80 0.12
CA LYS A 259 10.36 2.94 0.74
C LYS A 259 10.95 4.31 0.41
N THR A 260 10.76 5.26 1.32
CA THR A 260 11.09 6.69 1.10
C THR A 260 12.55 6.98 0.81
N SER A 261 13.49 6.10 1.19
CA SER A 261 14.93 6.32 0.94
C SER A 261 15.33 6.18 -0.53
N GLU A 262 14.50 5.53 -1.35
CA GLU A 262 14.72 5.31 -2.79
C GLU A 262 13.57 5.87 -3.64
N THR A 263 12.69 6.66 -3.01
CA THR A 263 11.65 7.43 -3.69
C THR A 263 12.09 8.87 -3.77
N SER A 264 11.98 9.49 -4.94
CA SER A 264 12.36 10.88 -5.17
C SER A 264 11.58 11.48 -6.33
N TYR A 265 11.38 12.80 -6.28
CA TYR A 265 10.96 13.58 -7.44
C TYR A 265 12.13 14.31 -8.07
N ASP A 266 12.03 14.59 -9.37
CA ASP A 266 12.96 15.48 -10.07
C ASP A 266 12.77 16.95 -9.62
N ASP A 267 11.59 17.30 -9.10
CA ASP A 267 11.27 18.61 -8.53
C ASP A 267 11.37 18.60 -6.99
N GLU A 268 12.35 19.34 -6.45
CA GLU A 268 12.62 19.46 -5.01
C GLU A 268 11.43 19.97 -4.20
N ALA A 269 10.50 20.74 -4.80
CA ALA A 269 9.32 21.23 -4.09
C ALA A 269 8.38 20.09 -3.67
N LEU A 270 8.38 18.99 -4.42
CA LEU A 270 7.55 17.81 -4.14
C LEU A 270 8.16 16.91 -3.09
N ASP A 271 9.48 16.97 -2.92
CA ASP A 271 10.21 16.20 -1.92
C ASP A 271 9.87 16.67 -0.49
N ALA A 272 9.46 17.93 -0.31
CA ALA A 272 9.01 18.45 0.97
C ALA A 272 7.83 17.64 1.55
N ASP A 273 6.91 17.21 0.67
CA ASP A 273 5.75 16.38 0.99
C ASP A 273 5.83 15.00 0.33
N LEU A 274 7.06 14.50 0.08
CA LEU A 274 7.36 13.29 -0.70
C LEU A 274 6.39 12.14 -0.44
N ARG A 275 6.11 11.88 0.84
CA ARG A 275 5.32 10.72 1.26
C ARG A 275 3.85 10.86 0.90
N LEU A 276 3.28 12.05 1.09
CA LEU A 276 1.89 12.31 0.71
C LEU A 276 1.77 12.26 -0.81
N ASN A 277 2.66 12.96 -1.51
CA ASN A 277 2.68 13.01 -2.97
C ASN A 277 2.83 11.60 -3.56
N ALA A 278 3.77 10.79 -3.07
CA ALA A 278 3.98 9.43 -3.55
C ALA A 278 2.76 8.52 -3.30
N VAL A 279 2.02 8.72 -2.20
CA VAL A 279 0.77 7.98 -1.96
C VAL A 279 -0.30 8.37 -2.95
N LEU A 280 -0.48 9.67 -3.21
CA LEU A 280 -1.45 10.18 -4.16
C LEU A 280 -1.12 9.72 -5.59
N ASP A 281 0.14 9.87 -6.01
CA ASP A 281 0.62 9.46 -7.32
C ASP A 281 0.46 7.95 -7.53
N LEU A 282 0.84 7.13 -6.54
CA LEU A 282 0.67 5.68 -6.64
C LEU A 282 -0.80 5.28 -6.73
N ALA A 283 -1.69 5.94 -5.97
CA ALA A 283 -3.10 5.60 -5.93
C ALA A 283 -3.87 6.08 -7.16
N PHE A 284 -3.63 7.32 -7.62
CA PHE A 284 -4.46 7.97 -8.63
C PHE A 284 -3.83 8.02 -10.02
N HIS A 285 -2.54 7.76 -10.15
CA HIS A 285 -1.84 7.74 -11.44
C HIS A 285 -1.18 6.39 -11.72
N VAL A 286 -0.16 6.00 -10.96
CA VAL A 286 0.67 4.83 -11.29
C VAL A 286 -0.13 3.53 -11.27
N THR A 287 -0.82 3.19 -10.18
CA THR A 287 -1.56 1.92 -10.09
C THR A 287 -2.65 1.80 -11.16
N PRO A 288 -3.48 2.84 -11.39
CA PRO A 288 -4.41 2.84 -12.52
C PRO A 288 -3.73 2.66 -13.89
N THR A 289 -2.63 3.37 -14.16
CA THR A 289 -1.88 3.24 -15.42
C THR A 289 -1.36 1.82 -15.63
N LEU A 290 -0.76 1.23 -14.60
CA LEU A 290 -0.28 -0.16 -14.65
C LEU A 290 -1.40 -1.15 -14.96
N ARG A 291 -2.54 -1.02 -14.28
CA ARG A 291 -3.70 -1.88 -14.51
C ARG A 291 -4.24 -1.71 -15.93
N ASN A 292 -4.47 -0.47 -16.36
CA ASN A 292 -5.03 -0.19 -17.68
C ASN A 292 -4.13 -0.73 -18.80
N PHE A 293 -2.81 -0.61 -18.65
CA PHE A 293 -1.88 -1.13 -19.65
C PHE A 293 -1.88 -2.66 -19.68
N TYR A 294 -1.87 -3.32 -18.52
CA TYR A 294 -2.05 -4.78 -18.43
C TYR A 294 -3.35 -5.25 -19.10
N GLU A 295 -4.47 -4.59 -18.79
CA GLU A 295 -5.79 -4.91 -19.35
C GLU A 295 -5.86 -4.67 -20.87
N SER A 296 -5.07 -3.73 -21.40
CA SER A 296 -5.00 -3.44 -22.84
C SER A 296 -4.14 -4.42 -23.63
N GLU A 297 -3.28 -5.20 -22.98
CA GLU A 297 -2.36 -6.13 -23.66
C GLU A 297 -3.07 -7.47 -23.97
N GLU A 298 -4.02 -7.47 -24.92
CA GLU A 298 -4.84 -8.64 -25.29
C GLU A 298 -4.00 -9.89 -25.63
N ASP A 299 -2.87 -9.68 -26.33
CA ASP A 299 -1.93 -10.75 -26.70
C ASP A 299 -1.29 -11.45 -25.51
N TRP A 300 -1.22 -10.78 -24.34
CA TRP A 300 -0.66 -11.37 -23.13
C TRP A 300 -1.42 -12.63 -22.76
N MET A 301 -2.73 -12.49 -22.58
CA MET A 301 -3.60 -13.58 -22.15
C MET A 301 -3.80 -14.63 -23.25
N ALA A 302 -3.78 -14.21 -24.52
CA ALA A 302 -4.06 -15.08 -25.65
C ALA A 302 -2.86 -15.96 -26.06
N VAL A 303 -1.64 -15.40 -26.05
CA VAL A 303 -0.46 -16.06 -26.65
C VAL A 303 0.80 -15.90 -25.80
N LYS A 304 1.14 -14.68 -25.39
CA LYS A 304 2.48 -14.39 -24.84
C LYS A 304 2.68 -15.04 -23.47
N ARG A 305 1.65 -15.17 -22.63
CA ARG A 305 1.76 -15.81 -21.32
C ARG A 305 2.23 -17.26 -21.42
N ASP A 306 1.57 -18.05 -22.26
CA ASP A 306 1.88 -19.48 -22.38
C ASP A 306 3.21 -19.68 -23.10
N ALA A 307 3.51 -18.86 -24.11
CA ALA A 307 4.82 -18.83 -24.75
C ALA A 307 5.95 -18.47 -23.78
N PHE A 308 5.72 -17.48 -22.91
CA PHE A 308 6.67 -17.09 -21.87
C PHE A 308 6.95 -18.25 -20.92
N ARG A 309 5.91 -18.91 -20.41
CA ARG A 309 6.04 -20.10 -19.53
C ARG A 309 6.76 -21.25 -20.21
N ALA A 310 6.43 -21.54 -21.47
CA ALA A 310 7.10 -22.58 -22.26
C ALA A 310 8.59 -22.29 -22.45
N ALA A 311 8.96 -21.03 -22.74
CA ALA A 311 10.35 -20.62 -22.85
C ALA A 311 11.11 -20.78 -21.51
N ARG A 312 10.46 -20.52 -20.37
CA ARG A 312 11.06 -20.77 -19.04
C ARG A 312 11.27 -22.26 -18.80
N TRP A 313 10.32 -23.11 -19.20
CA TRP A 313 10.45 -24.55 -19.11
C TRP A 313 11.60 -25.10 -19.95
N GLN A 314 11.75 -24.61 -21.19
CA GLN A 314 12.83 -25.05 -22.07
C GLN A 314 14.22 -24.76 -21.47
N ARG A 315 14.41 -23.58 -20.85
CA ARG A 315 15.68 -23.25 -20.19
C ARG A 315 16.05 -24.21 -19.05
N LEU A 316 15.08 -24.77 -18.34
CA LEU A 316 15.34 -25.77 -17.30
C LEU A 316 15.88 -27.06 -17.91
N ILE A 317 15.28 -27.51 -19.01
CA ILE A 317 15.73 -28.70 -19.75
C ILE A 317 17.15 -28.48 -20.25
N ASP A 318 17.42 -27.34 -20.90
CA ASP A 318 18.72 -27.03 -21.48
C ASP A 318 19.80 -26.96 -20.38
N GLY A 319 19.49 -26.36 -19.22
CA GLY A 319 20.39 -26.32 -18.06
C GLY A 319 20.72 -27.71 -17.49
N GLN A 320 19.71 -28.59 -17.35
CA GLN A 320 19.93 -29.97 -16.89
C GLN A 320 20.75 -30.80 -17.88
N GLN A 321 20.57 -30.58 -19.19
CA GLN A 321 21.35 -31.27 -20.21
C GLN A 321 22.82 -30.85 -20.20
N ALA A 322 23.10 -29.57 -19.95
CA ALA A 322 24.48 -29.08 -19.80
C ALA A 322 25.16 -29.70 -18.56
N GLU A 323 24.48 -29.75 -17.42
CA GLU A 323 25.02 -30.37 -16.19
C GLU A 323 25.30 -31.88 -16.33
N LEU A 324 24.57 -32.58 -17.20
CA LEU A 324 24.79 -34.02 -17.47
C LEU A 324 25.91 -34.28 -18.48
N ALA A 325 26.32 -33.27 -19.25
CA ALA A 325 27.37 -33.38 -20.26
C ALA A 325 28.77 -33.09 -19.70
N ASP A 326 28.85 -32.39 -18.57
CA ASP A 326 30.07 -32.08 -17.81
C ASP A 326 30.43 -33.19 -16.79
#